data_AF-A0A1G2KN67-F1
#
_entry.id   AF-A0A1G2KN67-F1
#
_cell.length_a   1.000
_cell.length_b   1.000
_cell.length_c   1.000
_cell.angle_alpha   90.00
_cell.angle_beta   90.00
_cell.angle_gamma   90.00
#
_symmetry.space_group_name_H-M   'P 1'
#
loop_
_entity.id
_entity.type
_entity.pdbx_description
1 polymer ?
#
loop_
_entity_poly.entity_id
_entity_poly.type
_entity_poly.pdbx_seq_one_letter_code
_entity_poly.pdbx_strand_id
1 'polypeptide(L)'
;MKVVPNTRGILLVASVMLLIFVSIVVVGTTVFIAQRLREVNAKRIRTSCINLAQAGINQAIYTFRLRDLTGTGSFPLGQTNIDANNFFILSAVPANLLMVNTATAAFGASGAARRDLLNLTIKNSTSSGAPAVTIDRMIVSWVKPAPARNLRRIRIRGAVVWSGNLATPANADIPNPNFTLNAAVSPTSYPINELRFSGSMAGTTSVTIQFVMTDGSTKRVTAFPASQNYNFQVTAQGQTTGSNILRTVQAEYNAITAKVVNYSEQ
;
A
#
# COMPACT_ATOMS: atom_id res chain seq x y z
N MET A 1 -34.03 -86.00 -14.93
CA MET A 1 -34.20 -84.87 -15.87
C MET A 1 -33.00 -83.94 -15.72
N LYS A 2 -32.05 -83.95 -16.67
CA LYS A 2 -30.89 -83.05 -16.63
C LYS A 2 -31.36 -81.68 -17.12
N VAL A 3 -31.50 -80.71 -16.21
CA VAL A 3 -31.74 -79.32 -16.58
C VAL A 3 -30.48 -78.84 -17.29
N VAL A 4 -30.57 -78.60 -18.60
CA VAL A 4 -29.47 -78.03 -19.38
C VAL A 4 -29.43 -76.53 -19.04
N PRO A 5 -28.35 -76.02 -18.42
CA PRO A 5 -28.29 -74.62 -18.05
C PRO A 5 -28.33 -73.75 -19.31
N ASN A 6 -29.13 -72.68 -19.28
CA ASN A 6 -29.25 -71.72 -20.39
C ASN A 6 -28.00 -70.83 -20.46
N THR A 7 -26.91 -71.39 -20.99
CA THR A 7 -25.59 -70.74 -21.11
C THR A 7 -25.62 -69.47 -21.94
N ARG A 8 -26.52 -69.36 -22.92
CA ARG A 8 -26.67 -68.16 -23.76
C ARG A 8 -27.19 -66.96 -22.98
N GLY A 9 -28.15 -67.18 -22.07
CA GLY A 9 -28.67 -66.11 -21.20
C GLY A 9 -27.63 -65.58 -20.23
N ILE A 10 -26.84 -66.48 -19.63
CA ILE A 10 -25.75 -66.11 -18.70
C ILE A 10 -24.68 -65.29 -19.42
N LEU A 11 -24.30 -65.69 -20.64
CA LEU A 11 -23.28 -64.99 -21.42
C LEU A 11 -23.71 -63.58 -21.82
N LEU A 12 -24.98 -63.38 -22.15
CA LEU A 12 -25.55 -62.07 -22.46
C LEU A 12 -25.50 -61.14 -21.24
N VAL A 13 -25.95 -61.63 -20.08
CA VAL A 13 -25.92 -60.85 -18.82
C VAL A 13 -24.49 -60.47 -18.45
N ALA A 14 -23.54 -61.39 -18.54
CA ALA A 14 -22.13 -61.12 -18.27
C ALA A 14 -21.56 -60.04 -19.22
N SER A 15 -21.91 -60.09 -20.50
CA SER A 15 -21.45 -59.11 -21.50
C SER A 15 -22.03 -57.72 -21.25
N VAL A 16 -23.32 -57.63 -20.89
CA VAL A 16 -23.97 -56.36 -20.54
C VAL A 16 -23.38 -55.77 -19.26
N MET A 17 -23.15 -56.60 -18.23
CA MET A 17 -22.50 -56.17 -16.99
C MET A 17 -21.07 -55.63 -17.26
N LEU A 18 -20.30 -56.31 -18.11
CA LEU A 18 -18.97 -55.86 -18.50
C LEU A 18 -19.03 -54.50 -19.23
N LEU A 19 -19.96 -54.33 -20.16
CA LEU A 19 -20.15 -53.06 -20.87
C LEU A 19 -20.49 -51.92 -19.92
N ILE A 20 -21.42 -52.13 -18.98
CA ILE A 20 -21.78 -51.13 -17.97
C ILE A 20 -20.57 -50.76 -17.12
N PHE A 21 -19.80 -51.77 -16.66
CA PHE A 21 -18.60 -51.53 -15.86
C PHE A 21 -17.56 -50.71 -16.62
N VAL A 22 -17.27 -51.07 -17.87
CA VAL A 22 -16.35 -50.33 -18.74
C VAL A 22 -16.86 -48.91 -18.96
N SER A 23 -18.16 -48.71 -19.22
CA SER A 23 -18.73 -47.36 -19.37
C SER A 23 -18.57 -46.51 -18.11
N ILE A 24 -18.81 -47.06 -16.92
CA ILE A 24 -18.63 -46.34 -15.64
C ILE A 24 -17.16 -45.97 -15.45
N VAL A 25 -16.22 -46.88 -15.75
CA VAL A 25 -14.78 -46.61 -15.62
C VAL A 25 -14.32 -45.54 -16.60
N VAL A 26 -14.77 -45.57 -17.86
CA VAL A 26 -14.42 -44.56 -18.88
C VAL A 26 -14.98 -43.18 -18.50
N VAL A 27 -16.24 -43.11 -18.05
CA VAL A 27 -16.83 -41.83 -17.60
C VAL A 27 -16.12 -41.32 -16.34
N GLY A 28 -15.86 -42.20 -15.37
CA GLY A 28 -15.18 -41.84 -14.12
C GLY A 28 -13.76 -41.31 -14.35
N THR A 29 -12.98 -41.98 -15.21
CA THR A 29 -11.62 -41.53 -15.58
C THR A 29 -11.65 -40.21 -16.35
N THR A 30 -12.61 -40.04 -17.27
CA THR A 30 -12.77 -38.79 -18.03
C THR A 30 -13.12 -37.60 -17.12
N VAL A 31 -14.06 -37.78 -16.19
CA VAL A 31 -14.44 -36.74 -15.22
C VAL A 31 -13.27 -36.41 -14.30
N PHE A 32 -12.56 -37.42 -13.80
CA PHE A 32 -11.38 -37.22 -12.96
C PHE A 32 -10.29 -36.42 -13.67
N ILE A 33 -9.95 -36.77 -14.92
CA ILE A 33 -8.97 -36.03 -15.73
C ILE A 33 -9.42 -34.58 -15.95
N ALA A 34 -10.69 -34.37 -16.31
CA ALA A 34 -11.23 -33.03 -16.55
C ALA A 34 -11.18 -32.15 -15.28
N GLN A 35 -11.55 -32.71 -14.12
CA GLN A 35 -11.47 -32.01 -12.83
C GLN A 35 -10.03 -31.69 -12.46
N ARG A 36 -9.12 -32.66 -12.61
CA ARG A 36 -7.69 -32.47 -12.32
C ARG A 36 -7.06 -31.39 -13.20
N LEU A 37 -7.39 -31.37 -14.50
CA LEU A 37 -6.91 -30.34 -15.43
C LEU A 37 -7.43 -28.94 -15.05
N ARG A 38 -8.71 -28.82 -14.67
CA ARG A 38 -9.28 -27.55 -14.19
C ARG A 38 -8.58 -27.06 -12.93
N GLU A 39 -8.32 -27.95 -11.97
CA GLU A 39 -7.63 -27.63 -10.73
C GLU A 39 -6.19 -27.16 -10.98
N VAL A 40 -5.44 -27.89 -11.83
CA VAL A 40 -4.06 -27.55 -12.19
C VAL A 40 -4.02 -26.21 -12.93
N ASN A 41 -4.93 -25.97 -13.86
CA ASN A 41 -4.99 -24.69 -14.59
C ASN A 41 -5.32 -23.52 -13.65
N ALA A 42 -6.29 -23.69 -12.75
CA ALA A 42 -6.63 -22.66 -11.77
C ALA A 42 -5.45 -22.34 -10.83
N LYS A 43 -4.71 -23.37 -10.38
CA LYS A 43 -3.48 -23.20 -9.59
C LYS A 43 -2.41 -22.43 -10.37
N ARG A 44 -2.15 -22.81 -11.62
CA ARG A 44 -1.18 -22.12 -12.49
C ARG A 44 -1.54 -20.65 -12.68
N ILE A 45 -2.80 -20.34 -12.96
CA ILE A 45 -3.29 -18.97 -13.13
C ILE A 45 -3.11 -18.17 -11.83
N ARG A 46 -3.46 -18.74 -10.67
CA ARG A 46 -3.27 -18.08 -9.37
C ARG A 46 -1.81 -17.74 -9.12
N THR A 47 -0.90 -18.69 -9.31
CA THR A 47 0.55 -18.44 -9.17
C THR A 47 1.03 -17.36 -10.14
N SER A 48 0.56 -17.37 -11.38
CA SER A 48 0.89 -16.32 -12.36
C SER A 48 0.43 -14.95 -11.89
N CYS A 49 -0.80 -14.83 -11.38
CA CYS A 49 -1.33 -13.56 -10.88
C CYS A 49 -0.53 -13.04 -9.67
N ILE A 50 -0.12 -13.91 -8.75
CA ILE A 50 0.73 -13.51 -7.60
C ILE A 50 2.08 -13.00 -8.11
N ASN A 51 2.72 -13.72 -9.03
CA ASN A 51 4.01 -13.32 -9.59
C ASN A 51 3.91 -11.98 -10.32
N LEU A 52 2.82 -11.72 -11.04
CA LEU A 52 2.56 -10.43 -11.69
C LEU A 52 2.35 -9.31 -10.68
N ALA A 53 1.60 -9.55 -9.60
CA ALA A 53 1.44 -8.58 -8.53
C ALA A 53 2.79 -8.26 -7.86
N GLN A 54 3.60 -9.27 -7.55
CA GLN A 54 4.96 -9.09 -7.03
C GLN A 54 5.86 -8.33 -8.01
N ALA A 55 5.77 -8.60 -9.31
CA ALA A 55 6.49 -7.84 -10.33
C ALA A 55 6.10 -6.36 -10.31
N GLY A 56 4.81 -6.04 -10.11
CA GLY A 56 4.36 -4.67 -9.94
C GLY A 56 4.97 -3.97 -8.72
N ILE A 57 4.98 -4.63 -7.56
CA ILE A 57 5.64 -4.09 -6.34
C ILE A 57 7.12 -3.82 -6.60
N ASN A 58 7.82 -4.80 -7.19
CA ASN A 58 9.23 -4.69 -7.51
C ASN A 58 9.51 -3.57 -8.51
N GLN A 59 8.64 -3.39 -9.52
CA GLN A 59 8.75 -2.30 -10.47
C GLN A 59 8.54 -0.93 -9.80
N ALA A 60 7.57 -0.79 -8.89
CA ALA A 60 7.36 0.45 -8.14
C ALA A 60 8.60 0.81 -7.31
N ILE A 61 9.14 -0.16 -6.54
CA ILE A 61 10.35 0.03 -5.73
C ILE A 61 11.56 0.33 -6.61
N TYR A 62 11.75 -0.42 -7.70
CA TYR A 62 12.85 -0.21 -8.63
C TYR A 62 12.78 1.18 -9.26
N THR A 63 11.61 1.58 -9.76
CA THR A 63 11.42 2.89 -10.40
C THR A 63 11.63 4.03 -9.41
N PHE A 64 11.12 3.86 -8.18
CA PHE A 64 11.39 4.78 -7.09
C PHE A 64 12.90 4.92 -6.90
N ARG A 65 13.64 3.83 -6.64
CA ARG A 65 15.08 3.84 -6.37
C ARG A 65 15.94 4.32 -7.55
N LEU A 66 15.61 3.94 -8.78
CA LEU A 66 16.39 4.32 -9.96
C LEU A 66 16.30 5.82 -10.22
N ARG A 67 15.12 6.41 -9.99
CA ARG A 67 14.90 7.86 -10.04
C ARG A 67 15.36 8.56 -8.76
N ASP A 68 16.00 7.82 -7.85
CA ASP A 68 16.41 8.27 -6.52
C ASP A 68 17.94 8.27 -6.34
N LEU A 69 18.69 8.93 -7.22
CA LEU A 69 20.11 9.18 -6.95
C LEU A 69 20.32 10.25 -5.86
N THR A 70 19.25 10.91 -5.35
CA THR A 70 19.33 12.10 -4.48
C THR A 70 18.29 12.20 -3.34
N GLY A 71 17.54 11.14 -3.01
CA GLY A 71 16.43 11.15 -2.03
C GLY A 71 15.06 11.58 -2.60
N THR A 72 14.94 11.68 -3.93
CA THR A 72 13.77 12.17 -4.65
C THR A 72 13.02 11.13 -5.47
N GLY A 73 13.24 9.81 -5.40
CA GLY A 73 12.50 8.80 -6.19
C GLY A 73 10.97 8.96 -6.40
N SER A 74 10.44 8.54 -7.55
CA SER A 74 8.98 8.48 -7.78
C SER A 74 8.61 7.34 -8.73
N PHE A 75 7.35 6.89 -8.70
CA PHE A 75 6.85 5.84 -9.58
C PHE A 75 5.44 6.16 -10.13
N PRO A 76 5.09 5.69 -11.34
CA PRO A 76 3.74 5.85 -11.87
C PRO A 76 2.78 4.83 -11.24
N LEU A 77 1.50 5.20 -11.19
CA LEU A 77 0.39 4.27 -10.92
C LEU A 77 -0.29 3.88 -12.23
N GLY A 78 -1.13 2.83 -12.17
CA GLY A 78 -1.90 2.34 -13.29
C GLY A 78 -1.45 0.97 -13.80
N GLN A 79 -2.01 0.58 -14.94
CA GLN A 79 -1.76 -0.72 -15.55
C GLN A 79 -0.43 -0.74 -16.32
N THR A 80 0.33 -1.82 -16.15
CA THR A 80 1.48 -2.15 -17.00
C THR A 80 1.26 -3.53 -17.62
N ASN A 81 1.31 -3.58 -18.95
CA ASN A 81 1.22 -4.82 -19.70
C ASN A 81 2.62 -5.43 -19.85
N ILE A 82 2.79 -6.66 -19.39
CA ILE A 82 4.02 -7.44 -19.63
C ILE A 82 3.97 -8.02 -21.04
N ASP A 83 2.79 -8.51 -21.45
CA ASP A 83 2.49 -8.99 -22.79
C ASP A 83 0.98 -8.82 -23.09
N ALA A 84 0.51 -9.38 -24.21
CA ALA A 84 -0.89 -9.29 -24.63
C ALA A 84 -1.90 -9.90 -23.64
N ASN A 85 -1.45 -10.83 -22.78
CA ASN A 85 -2.29 -11.57 -21.87
C ASN A 85 -1.99 -11.27 -20.40
N ASN A 86 -0.80 -10.78 -20.05
CA ASN A 86 -0.37 -10.64 -18.67
C ASN A 86 -0.13 -9.18 -18.32
N PHE A 87 -0.75 -8.72 -17.23
CA PHE A 87 -0.59 -7.37 -16.75
C PHE A 87 -0.68 -7.29 -15.22
N PHE A 88 -0.21 -6.18 -14.68
CA PHE A 88 -0.48 -5.81 -13.31
C PHE A 88 -0.95 -4.36 -13.24
N ILE A 89 -1.65 -4.01 -12.16
CA ILE A 89 -2.17 -2.67 -11.91
C ILE A 89 -1.61 -2.19 -10.57
N LEU A 90 -0.87 -1.07 -10.60
CA LEU A 90 -0.43 -0.39 -9.40
C LEU A 90 -1.47 0.64 -8.96
N SER A 91 -1.84 0.58 -7.68
CA SER A 91 -2.78 1.50 -7.05
C SER A 91 -2.38 1.75 -5.60
N ALA A 92 -2.88 2.85 -5.05
CA ALA A 92 -2.74 3.20 -3.65
C ALA A 92 -3.74 4.30 -3.30
N VAL A 93 -4.15 4.36 -2.03
CA VAL A 93 -4.86 5.53 -1.51
C VAL A 93 -3.88 6.68 -1.24
N PRO A 94 -4.27 7.95 -1.37
CA PRO A 94 -3.45 9.13 -1.06
C PRO A 94 -2.59 9.05 0.21
N ALA A 95 -3.12 8.57 1.33
CA ALA A 95 -2.34 8.41 2.56
C ALA A 95 -1.16 7.43 2.43
N ASN A 96 -1.30 6.40 1.59
CA ASN A 96 -0.24 5.43 1.34
C ASN A 96 0.89 6.01 0.48
N LEU A 97 0.56 7.01 -0.34
CA LEU A 97 1.50 7.72 -1.22
C LEU A 97 2.21 8.89 -0.52
N LEU A 98 1.64 9.40 0.58
CA LEU A 98 2.30 10.44 1.38
C LEU A 98 3.53 9.86 2.06
N MET A 99 4.71 10.34 1.70
CA MET A 99 5.94 10.10 2.44
C MET A 99 6.16 11.29 3.39
N VAL A 100 6.50 11.01 4.64
CA VAL A 100 6.86 12.03 5.62
C VAL A 100 8.23 11.66 6.13
N ASN A 101 9.23 12.53 6.00
CA ASN A 101 10.57 12.29 6.53
C ASN A 101 10.70 12.95 7.90
N THR A 102 10.94 12.12 8.91
CA THR A 102 11.12 12.54 10.31
C THR A 102 12.51 12.22 10.85
N ALA A 103 13.47 11.85 9.99
CA ALA A 103 14.77 11.30 10.40
C ALA A 103 15.65 12.29 11.18
N THR A 104 15.50 13.58 10.90
CA THR A 104 16.26 14.67 11.53
C THR A 104 15.35 15.64 12.30
N ALA A 105 14.10 15.24 12.52
CA ALA A 105 13.10 16.07 13.19
C ALA A 105 13.50 16.34 14.64
N ALA A 106 13.57 17.61 15.00
CA ALA A 106 14.04 18.04 16.32
C ALA A 106 13.42 19.39 16.70
N PHE A 107 13.31 19.63 18.00
CA PHE A 107 13.06 20.97 18.50
C PHE A 107 14.30 21.84 18.32
N GLY A 108 14.11 23.13 18.04
CA GLY A 108 15.22 24.06 17.91
C GLY A 108 16.12 24.12 19.17
N ALA A 109 17.42 24.29 18.98
CA ALA A 109 18.42 24.09 20.05
C ALA A 109 18.35 25.13 21.18
N SER A 110 17.96 26.38 20.89
CA SER A 110 18.06 27.48 21.85
C SER A 110 16.93 28.52 21.72
N GLY A 111 16.71 29.24 22.83
CA GLY A 111 15.80 30.39 22.89
C GLY A 111 14.39 30.11 22.37
N ALA A 112 13.88 31.02 21.55
CA ALA A 112 12.54 30.94 20.97
C ALA A 112 12.36 29.76 20.00
N ALA A 113 13.43 29.11 19.53
CA ALA A 113 13.35 27.96 18.63
C ALA A 113 13.00 26.65 19.36
N ARG A 114 13.14 26.59 20.70
CA ARG A 114 12.75 25.43 21.52
C ARG A 114 11.24 25.14 21.55
N ARG A 115 10.45 26.03 20.94
CA ARG A 115 9.00 25.86 20.77
C ARG A 115 8.62 25.39 19.36
N ASP A 116 9.59 25.25 18.45
CA ASP A 116 9.34 24.90 17.06
C ASP A 116 9.91 23.50 16.80
N LEU A 117 9.06 22.57 16.35
CA LEU A 117 9.52 21.30 15.78
C LEU A 117 9.88 21.53 14.31
N LEU A 118 11.13 21.26 13.97
CA LEU A 118 11.74 21.58 12.68
C LEU A 118 12.17 20.31 11.95
N ASN A 119 12.74 20.48 10.74
CA ASN A 119 13.36 19.43 9.93
C ASN A 119 12.42 18.27 9.54
N LEU A 120 11.16 18.61 9.27
CA LEU A 120 10.17 17.69 8.73
C LEU A 120 9.99 17.98 7.24
N THR A 121 9.91 16.94 6.42
CA THR A 121 9.53 17.09 5.01
C THR A 121 8.44 16.11 4.63
N ILE A 122 7.61 16.50 3.67
CA ILE A 122 6.54 15.67 3.13
C ILE A 122 6.63 15.63 1.61
N LYS A 123 6.19 14.52 1.03
CA LYS A 123 6.30 14.29 -0.40
C LYS A 123 5.22 13.32 -0.88
N ASN A 124 4.78 13.49 -2.12
CA ASN A 124 4.03 12.47 -2.84
C ASN A 124 5.01 11.50 -3.53
N SER A 125 4.89 10.18 -3.29
CA SER A 125 5.78 9.17 -3.87
C SER A 125 5.55 8.90 -5.36
N THR A 126 4.51 9.49 -5.97
CA THR A 126 4.14 9.21 -7.37
C THR A 126 4.63 10.25 -8.38
N SER A 127 4.81 9.82 -9.63
CA SER A 127 5.15 10.69 -10.77
C SER A 127 3.91 11.24 -11.49
N SER A 128 4.12 12.16 -12.44
CA SER A 128 3.06 12.78 -13.26
C SER A 128 2.04 11.77 -13.80
N GLY A 129 0.76 12.11 -13.72
CA GLY A 129 -0.37 11.26 -14.15
C GLY A 129 -1.05 10.48 -13.00
N ALA A 130 -0.45 10.49 -11.81
CA ALA A 130 -1.06 9.95 -10.60
C ALA A 130 -1.87 11.01 -9.82
N PRO A 131 -2.82 10.61 -8.95
CA PRO A 131 -3.58 11.55 -8.13
C PRO A 131 -2.65 12.36 -7.21
N ALA A 132 -2.96 13.65 -7.06
CA ALA A 132 -2.31 14.48 -6.07
C ALA A 132 -2.73 14.07 -4.65
N VAL A 133 -1.83 14.24 -3.68
CA VAL A 133 -2.15 14.02 -2.27
C VAL A 133 -2.58 15.36 -1.67
N THR A 134 -3.84 15.49 -1.29
CA THR A 134 -4.39 16.72 -0.71
C THR A 134 -4.70 16.52 0.76
N ILE A 135 -3.99 17.26 1.62
CA ILE A 135 -4.14 17.21 3.08
C ILE A 135 -5.29 18.13 3.50
N ASP A 136 -6.31 17.56 4.13
CA ASP A 136 -7.47 18.28 4.70
C ASP A 136 -7.14 18.85 6.09
N ARG A 137 -6.51 18.04 6.94
CA ARG A 137 -6.17 18.44 8.31
C ARG A 137 -4.97 17.68 8.86
N MET A 138 -4.35 18.26 9.88
CA MET A 138 -3.28 17.64 10.66
C MET A 138 -3.70 17.53 12.12
N ILE A 139 -3.78 16.32 12.64
CA ILE A 139 -4.01 16.06 14.06
C ILE A 139 -2.65 15.87 14.73
N VAL A 140 -2.23 16.84 15.52
CA VAL A 140 -0.93 16.82 16.21
C VAL A 140 -1.14 16.45 17.67
N SER A 141 -0.48 15.39 18.13
CA SER A 141 -0.53 14.96 19.53
C SER A 141 0.85 14.97 20.15
N TRP A 142 0.96 15.37 21.42
CA TRP A 142 2.23 15.40 22.14
C TRP A 142 2.04 15.08 23.61
N VAL A 143 3.08 14.53 24.23
CA VAL A 143 3.13 14.43 25.70
C VAL A 143 3.33 15.84 26.25
N LYS A 144 2.41 16.30 27.10
CA LYS A 144 2.45 17.68 27.64
C LYS A 144 3.69 17.86 28.53
N PRO A 145 4.62 18.78 28.19
CA PRO A 145 5.62 19.22 29.16
C PRO A 145 4.93 20.03 30.26
N ALA A 146 5.59 20.20 31.41
CA ALA A 146 5.13 21.09 32.46
C ALA A 146 5.85 22.45 32.35
N PRO A 147 5.12 23.59 32.23
CA PRO A 147 3.68 23.74 32.05
C PRO A 147 3.19 23.34 30.65
N ALA A 148 1.90 22.97 30.55
CA ALA A 148 1.29 22.54 29.31
C ALA A 148 1.47 23.57 28.19
N ARG A 149 1.59 23.06 26.96
CA ARG A 149 1.80 23.84 25.74
C ARG A 149 0.70 23.54 24.75
N ASN A 150 0.30 24.57 24.01
CA ASN A 150 -0.69 24.47 22.94
C ASN A 150 0.00 24.64 21.59
N LEU A 151 -0.52 23.97 20.56
CA LEU A 151 -0.13 24.23 19.18
C LEU A 151 -0.67 25.61 18.76
N ARG A 152 0.21 26.40 18.13
CA ARG A 152 -0.09 27.79 17.73
C ARG A 152 -0.04 28.00 16.23
N ARG A 153 0.78 27.23 15.51
CA ARG A 153 0.98 27.43 14.08
C ARG A 153 1.56 26.20 13.39
N ILE A 154 1.16 26.01 12.13
CA ILE A 154 1.76 25.06 11.19
C ILE A 154 2.20 25.86 9.96
N ARG A 155 3.45 25.68 9.54
CA ARG A 155 3.99 26.30 8.32
C ARG A 155 4.52 25.24 7.38
N ILE A 156 4.08 25.27 6.12
CA ILE A 156 4.52 24.36 5.06
C ILE A 156 4.97 25.21 3.87
N ARG A 157 6.15 24.91 3.31
CA ARG A 157 6.75 25.64 2.19
C ARG A 157 6.84 27.17 2.44
N GLY A 158 7.11 27.57 3.68
CA GLY A 158 7.21 28.96 4.12
C GLY A 158 5.88 29.64 4.42
N ALA A 159 4.75 29.09 3.95
CA ALA A 159 3.41 29.65 4.16
C ALA A 159 2.76 29.09 5.43
N VAL A 160 2.05 29.95 6.17
CA VAL A 160 1.27 29.53 7.33
C VAL A 160 0.01 28.85 6.82
N VAL A 161 -0.06 27.53 6.96
CA VAL A 161 -1.23 26.73 6.54
C VAL A 161 -2.26 26.61 7.66
N TRP A 162 -1.87 26.86 8.90
CA TRP A 162 -2.79 26.89 10.02
C TRP A 162 -2.23 27.75 11.16
N SER A 163 -3.10 28.45 11.87
CA SER A 163 -2.77 29.17 13.10
C SER A 163 -3.94 29.16 14.08
N GLY A 164 -3.66 29.13 15.38
CA GLY A 164 -4.70 29.03 16.39
C GLY A 164 -4.15 28.84 17.80
N ASN A 165 -4.94 28.19 18.65
CA ASN A 165 -4.57 27.85 20.02
C ASN A 165 -5.24 26.55 20.44
N LEU A 166 -4.63 25.41 20.12
CA LEU A 166 -5.21 24.10 20.42
C LEU A 166 -4.36 23.33 21.41
N ALA A 167 -5.01 22.77 22.43
CA ALA A 167 -4.41 21.76 23.29
C ALA A 167 -4.25 20.44 22.53
N THR A 168 -3.38 19.55 23.02
CA THR A 168 -3.27 18.19 22.48
C THR A 168 -4.48 17.31 22.86
N PRO A 169 -4.99 16.45 21.95
CA PRO A 169 -4.68 16.38 20.51
C PRO A 169 -5.23 17.60 19.76
N ALA A 170 -4.37 18.29 19.01
CA ALA A 170 -4.73 19.48 18.26
C ALA A 170 -5.20 19.09 16.87
N ASN A 171 -6.51 19.18 16.62
CA ASN A 171 -7.09 19.00 15.30
C ASN A 171 -7.00 20.32 14.50
N ALA A 172 -5.94 20.46 13.71
CA ALA A 172 -5.68 21.65 12.90
C ALA A 172 -6.21 21.45 11.47
N ASP A 173 -7.40 21.99 11.20
CA ASP A 173 -8.00 21.99 9.86
C ASP A 173 -7.23 22.95 8.94
N ILE A 174 -6.71 22.44 7.82
CA ILE A 174 -6.00 23.28 6.84
C ILE A 174 -7.08 23.96 5.98
N PRO A 175 -7.26 25.29 6.07
CA PRO A 175 -8.35 25.97 5.39
C PRO A 175 -8.18 25.94 3.88
N ASN A 176 -9.30 26.01 3.16
CA ASN A 176 -9.36 26.02 1.71
C ASN A 176 -8.60 27.23 1.11
N PRO A 177 -7.69 27.02 0.13
CA PRO A 177 -7.34 25.74 -0.46
C PRO A 177 -6.46 24.87 0.43
N ASN A 178 -6.90 23.61 0.57
CA ASN A 178 -6.15 22.53 1.20
C ASN A 178 -4.72 22.47 0.65
N PHE A 179 -3.79 21.90 1.42
CA PHE A 179 -2.42 21.77 0.94
C PHE A 179 -2.28 20.56 0.02
N THR A 180 -2.09 20.81 -1.27
CA THR A 180 -1.93 19.76 -2.30
C THR A 180 -0.46 19.50 -2.64
N LEU A 181 -0.06 18.24 -2.51
CA LEU A 181 1.21 17.70 -2.99
C LEU A 181 0.98 17.09 -4.37
N ASN A 182 1.36 17.84 -5.41
CA ASN A 182 1.19 17.40 -6.78
C ASN A 182 2.07 16.19 -7.10
N ALA A 183 1.55 15.29 -7.92
CA ALA A 183 2.36 14.29 -8.59
C ALA A 183 3.18 15.02 -9.67
N ALA A 184 4.50 15.06 -9.53
CA ALA A 184 5.36 15.87 -10.37
C ALA A 184 6.32 14.99 -11.18
N VAL A 185 6.70 15.47 -12.38
CA VAL A 185 7.78 14.88 -13.18
C VAL A 185 9.12 15.01 -12.44
N SER A 186 9.28 16.12 -11.70
CA SER A 186 10.37 16.32 -10.75
C SER A 186 9.83 16.25 -9.31
N PRO A 187 10.16 15.19 -8.56
CA PRO A 187 9.64 14.96 -7.23
C PRO A 187 9.99 16.10 -6.26
N THR A 188 8.98 16.89 -5.89
CA THR A 188 9.14 18.03 -5.00
C THR A 188 8.94 17.59 -3.55
N SER A 189 9.98 17.71 -2.74
CA SER A 189 9.87 17.59 -1.29
C SER A 189 9.41 18.94 -0.73
N TYR A 190 8.38 18.91 0.12
CA TYR A 190 7.82 20.10 0.73
C TYR A 190 8.25 20.15 2.20
N PRO A 191 8.98 21.18 2.64
CA PRO A 191 9.34 21.31 4.05
C PRO A 191 8.10 21.68 4.87
N ILE A 192 7.89 20.99 5.98
CA ILE A 192 7.10 21.50 7.09
C ILE A 192 8.08 22.33 7.92
N ASN A 193 8.12 23.63 7.66
CA ASN A 193 9.11 24.53 8.22
C ASN A 193 9.03 24.61 9.74
N GLU A 194 7.82 24.51 10.31
CA GLU A 194 7.63 24.52 11.76
C GLU A 194 6.25 23.94 12.14
N LEU A 195 6.24 23.17 13.23
CA LEU A 195 5.10 23.08 14.13
C LEU A 195 5.43 23.90 15.38
N ARG A 196 4.78 25.06 15.53
CA ARG A 196 5.06 26.02 16.61
C ARG A 196 4.11 25.82 17.78
N PHE A 197 4.69 25.71 18.97
CA PHE A 197 4.00 25.62 20.25
C PHE A 197 4.03 26.94 21.01
N SER A 198 3.16 27.08 22.01
CA SER A 198 2.99 28.32 22.80
C SER A 198 4.19 28.67 23.68
N GLY A 199 5.15 27.77 23.83
CA GLY A 199 6.35 27.94 24.64
C GLY A 199 7.31 26.77 24.46
N SER A 200 8.43 26.79 25.19
CA SER A 200 9.44 25.73 25.13
C SER A 200 8.82 24.34 25.33
N MET A 201 9.23 23.42 24.47
CA MET A 201 8.83 22.00 24.48
C MET A 201 9.89 21.11 25.15
N ALA A 202 10.87 21.69 25.85
CA ALA A 202 11.82 20.94 26.66
C ALA A 202 11.11 19.98 27.62
N GLY A 203 11.58 18.73 27.68
CA GLY A 203 10.96 17.66 28.47
C GLY A 203 9.81 16.91 27.76
N THR A 204 9.36 17.35 26.58
CA THR A 204 8.44 16.56 25.75
C THR A 204 9.15 15.29 25.28
N THR A 205 8.52 14.13 25.46
CA THR A 205 9.09 12.84 25.06
C THR A 205 8.54 12.31 23.75
N SER A 206 7.38 12.79 23.29
CA SER A 206 6.85 12.41 21.98
C SER A 206 5.97 13.47 21.34
N VAL A 207 6.03 13.51 20.01
CA VAL A 207 5.10 14.24 19.13
C VAL A 207 4.72 13.31 17.98
N THR A 208 3.42 13.10 17.78
CA THR A 208 2.87 12.35 16.66
C THR A 208 2.01 13.25 15.80
N ILE A 209 2.02 12.99 14.49
CA ILE A 209 1.25 13.72 13.50
C ILE A 209 0.41 12.71 12.74
N GLN A 210 -0.89 12.92 12.72
CA GLN A 210 -1.80 12.21 11.82
C GLN A 210 -2.24 13.17 10.73
N PHE A 211 -1.85 12.86 9.50
CA PHE A 211 -2.30 13.53 8.30
C PHE A 211 -3.62 12.88 7.87
N VAL A 212 -4.64 13.70 7.65
CA VAL A 212 -5.93 13.27 7.12
C VAL A 212 -6.09 13.91 5.75
N MET A 213 -6.34 13.07 4.76
CA MET A 213 -6.51 13.48 3.37
C MET A 213 -7.97 13.82 3.08
N THR A 214 -8.20 14.54 1.98
CA THR A 214 -9.56 14.87 1.50
C THR A 214 -10.45 13.67 1.17
N ASP A 215 -9.86 12.51 0.87
CA ASP A 215 -10.59 11.26 0.63
C ASP A 215 -10.88 10.48 1.94
N GLY A 216 -10.53 11.05 3.10
CA GLY A 216 -10.69 10.41 4.41
C GLY A 216 -9.59 9.43 4.79
N SER A 217 -8.67 9.08 3.87
CA SER A 217 -7.52 8.24 4.19
C SER A 217 -6.57 8.95 5.17
N THR A 218 -5.88 8.20 6.05
CA THR A 218 -5.02 8.82 7.07
C THR A 218 -3.64 8.17 7.16
N LYS A 219 -2.62 8.97 7.46
CA LYS A 219 -1.26 8.50 7.75
C LYS A 219 -0.78 9.06 9.07
N ARG A 220 -0.35 8.19 9.98
CA ARG A 220 0.21 8.59 11.28
C ARG A 220 1.72 8.37 11.30
N VAL A 221 2.47 9.34 11.81
CA VAL A 221 3.92 9.26 11.99
C VAL A 221 4.34 9.81 13.36
N THR A 222 5.42 9.26 13.89
CA THR A 222 6.09 9.84 15.07
C THR A 222 7.13 10.84 14.59
N ALA A 223 6.90 12.12 14.88
CA ALA A 223 7.79 13.21 14.47
C ALA A 223 8.88 13.49 15.51
N PHE A 224 8.60 13.26 16.79
CA PHE A 224 9.59 13.33 17.87
C PHE A 224 9.39 12.17 18.85
N PRO A 225 10.45 11.51 19.35
CA PRO A 225 11.84 11.64 18.91
C PRO A 225 11.98 11.35 17.41
N ALA A 226 13.07 11.83 16.80
CA ALA A 226 13.33 11.60 15.40
C ALA A 226 13.22 10.10 15.08
N SER A 227 12.52 9.78 14.01
CA SER A 227 12.30 8.40 13.60
C SER A 227 12.53 8.27 12.11
N GLN A 228 12.90 7.07 11.65
CA GLN A 228 13.14 6.79 10.24
C GLN A 228 11.82 6.52 9.49
N ASN A 229 10.73 7.18 9.87
CA ASN A 229 9.51 7.17 9.07
C ASN A 229 9.85 7.93 7.79
N TYR A 230 9.90 7.23 6.66
CA TYR A 230 9.92 7.78 5.30
C TYR A 230 9.44 6.70 4.33
N ASN A 231 8.22 6.24 4.59
CA ASN A 231 7.64 5.06 3.95
C ASN A 231 6.55 5.47 2.96
N PHE A 232 6.43 4.72 1.87
CA PHE A 232 5.22 4.66 1.06
C PHE A 232 4.69 3.23 1.05
N GLN A 233 3.39 3.09 0.80
CA GLN A 233 2.75 1.81 0.60
C GLN A 233 2.12 1.76 -0.78
N VAL A 234 2.29 0.65 -1.47
CA VAL A 234 1.76 0.43 -2.81
C VAL A 234 1.07 -0.92 -2.89
N THR A 235 -0.03 -0.96 -3.63
CA THR A 235 -0.81 -2.17 -3.89
C THR A 235 -0.68 -2.51 -5.37
N ALA A 236 -0.36 -3.76 -5.66
CA ALA A 236 -0.28 -4.30 -7.01
C ALA A 236 -1.30 -5.43 -7.17
N GLN A 237 -2.06 -5.40 -8.25
CA GLN A 237 -2.98 -6.47 -8.63
C GLN A 237 -2.45 -7.14 -9.88
N GLY A 238 -2.22 -8.45 -9.86
CA GLY A 238 -1.82 -9.21 -11.03
C GLY A 238 -3.02 -9.90 -11.68
N GLN A 239 -3.08 -9.84 -13.01
CA GLN A 239 -4.17 -10.42 -13.79
C GLN A 239 -3.66 -11.07 -15.09
N THR A 240 -4.30 -12.17 -15.47
CA THR A 240 -4.12 -12.81 -16.78
C THR A 240 -5.42 -12.70 -17.58
N THR A 241 -5.33 -12.33 -18.85
CA THR A 241 -6.45 -12.16 -19.78
C THR A 241 -7.21 -13.48 -19.93
N GLY A 242 -8.54 -13.40 -19.97
CA GLY A 242 -9.42 -14.58 -20.00
C GLY A 242 -9.60 -15.25 -18.63
N SER A 243 -9.04 -14.70 -17.56
CA SER A 243 -9.27 -15.15 -16.18
C SER A 243 -9.88 -14.03 -15.33
N ASN A 244 -10.88 -14.39 -14.53
CA ASN A 244 -11.44 -13.53 -13.48
C ASN A 244 -10.68 -13.66 -12.14
N ILE A 245 -9.62 -14.48 -12.10
CA ILE A 245 -8.78 -14.64 -10.93
C ILE A 245 -7.84 -13.43 -10.87
N LEU A 246 -7.93 -12.72 -9.74
CA LEU A 246 -7.06 -11.60 -9.39
C LEU A 246 -6.31 -11.95 -8.11
N ARG A 247 -5.07 -11.47 -7.99
CA ARG A 247 -4.29 -11.57 -6.75
C ARG A 247 -3.70 -10.23 -6.42
N THR A 248 -3.83 -9.85 -5.15
CA THR A 248 -3.41 -8.53 -4.68
C THR A 248 -2.22 -8.71 -3.76
N VAL A 249 -1.19 -7.92 -3.99
CA VAL A 249 -0.04 -7.82 -3.11
C VAL A 249 0.07 -6.37 -2.68
N GLN A 250 0.34 -6.15 -1.40
CA GLN A 250 0.59 -4.85 -0.83
C GLN A 250 1.94 -4.87 -0.13
N ALA A 251 2.74 -3.83 -0.36
CA ALA A 251 4.04 -3.68 0.28
C ALA A 251 4.23 -2.26 0.79
N GLU A 252 4.81 -2.15 1.98
CA GLU A 252 5.31 -0.90 2.54
C GLU A 252 6.83 -0.86 2.41
N TYR A 253 7.33 0.19 1.76
CA TYR A 253 8.75 0.39 1.51
C TYR A 253 9.25 1.61 2.27
N ASN A 254 10.32 1.43 3.04
CA ASN A 254 11.03 2.51 3.71
C ASN A 254 12.18 2.99 2.83
N ALA A 255 12.11 4.25 2.38
CA ALA A 255 13.08 4.83 1.48
C ALA A 255 14.40 5.26 2.16
N ILE A 256 14.43 5.40 3.49
CA ILE A 256 15.69 5.63 4.24
C ILE A 256 16.49 4.34 4.34
N THR A 257 15.86 3.25 4.77
CA THR A 257 16.55 1.97 4.98
C THR A 257 16.67 1.13 3.72
N ALA A 258 16.00 1.56 2.63
CA ALA A 258 15.87 0.85 1.38
C ALA A 258 15.31 -0.58 1.52
N LYS A 259 14.37 -0.80 2.45
CA LYS A 259 13.82 -2.11 2.78
C LYS A 259 12.30 -2.12 2.69
N VAL A 260 11.75 -3.27 2.29
CA VAL A 260 10.34 -3.58 2.50
C VAL A 260 10.15 -3.88 3.98
N VAL A 261 9.31 -3.10 4.66
CA VAL A 261 9.07 -3.21 6.11
C VAL A 261 7.80 -3.97 6.43
N ASN A 262 6.86 -4.05 5.47
CA ASN A 262 5.66 -4.85 5.57
C ASN A 262 5.28 -5.37 4.18
N TYR A 263 4.78 -6.60 4.15
CA TYR A 263 4.34 -7.29 2.94
C TYR A 263 3.12 -8.14 3.28
N SER A 264 2.06 -7.98 2.50
CA SER A 264 0.84 -8.80 2.65
C SER A 264 0.30 -9.20 1.29
N GLU A 265 -0.13 -10.44 1.19
CA GLU A 265 -0.85 -10.97 0.04
C GLU A 265 -2.33 -11.13 0.43
N GLN A 266 -3.23 -10.65 -0.44
CA GLN A 266 -4.68 -10.70 -0.28
C GLN A 266 -5.31 -11.50 -1.43
#